data_AF-A0A6I1ZFA1-F1
#
_entry.id   AF-A0A6I1ZFA1-F1
#
_cell.length_a   1.000
_cell.length_b   1.000
_cell.length_c   1.000
_cell.angle_alpha   90.00
_cell.angle_beta   90.00
_cell.angle_gamma   90.00
#
_symmetry.space_group_name_H-M   'P 1'
#
loop_
_entity.id
_entity.type
_entity.pdbx_description
1 polymer ?
#
loop_
_entity_poly.entity_id
_entity_poly.type
_entity_poly.pdbx_seq_one_letter_code
_entity_poly.pdbx_strand_id
1 'polypeptide(L)'
;MVSAEPHFPPRHSPERIIVTTVDSPAAGGIAPALRQLYFVRFGFAIVWAALLFANKSDLGALGVTLIVIYPLFDVGAAVVDARSANATGSIRGLQVNMAISLIAAVGLGIAGASGVPAVLRVWGAWAIVSGIVQLIVGVSRRKMGGQWPMILSGGISVLAGANFVVGASASDPKLTNVAGYAVLGGIFFLVSALRLGRAPKAN
;
A
#
# COMPACT_ATOMS: atom_id res chain seq x y z
N MET A 1 74.86 -24.96 37.24
CA MET A 1 73.60 -25.72 37.11
C MET A 1 72.49 -24.67 36.96
N VAL A 2 71.94 -24.56 35.75
CA VAL A 2 70.98 -23.53 35.33
C VAL A 2 69.58 -24.03 35.66
N SER A 3 68.81 -23.26 36.44
CA SER A 3 67.36 -23.46 36.57
C SER A 3 66.67 -22.37 35.75
N ALA A 4 66.15 -22.75 34.59
CA ALA A 4 65.35 -21.88 33.75
C ALA A 4 63.91 -21.83 34.29
N GLU A 5 63.46 -20.65 34.69
CA GLU A 5 62.05 -20.39 35.01
C GLU A 5 61.23 -20.31 33.70
N PRO A 6 60.06 -20.95 33.59
CA PRO A 6 59.21 -20.82 32.42
C PRO A 6 58.52 -19.45 32.42
N HIS A 7 58.90 -18.60 31.46
CA HIS A 7 58.22 -17.33 31.20
C HIS A 7 56.83 -17.59 30.59
N PHE A 8 55.79 -17.43 31.39
CA PHE A 8 54.40 -17.45 30.89
C PHE A 8 54.03 -16.07 30.32
N PRO A 9 53.50 -16.00 29.08
CA PRO A 9 52.99 -14.74 28.55
C PRO A 9 51.77 -14.26 29.35
N PRO A 10 51.53 -12.95 29.45
CA PRO A 10 50.35 -12.42 30.13
C PRO A 10 49.08 -12.93 29.44
N ARG A 11 48.16 -13.52 30.22
CA ARG A 11 46.82 -13.86 29.74
C ARG A 11 46.10 -12.57 29.36
N HIS A 12 45.86 -12.36 28.08
CA HIS A 12 44.89 -11.37 27.62
C HIS A 12 43.53 -11.71 28.24
N SER A 13 43.08 -10.89 29.18
CA SER A 13 41.68 -10.92 29.62
C SER A 13 40.82 -10.69 28.37
N PRO A 14 39.79 -11.51 28.10
CA PRO A 14 38.86 -11.18 27.04
C PRO A 14 38.23 -9.85 27.42
N GLU A 15 38.56 -8.83 26.64
CA GLU A 15 37.91 -7.53 26.68
C GLU A 15 36.41 -7.81 26.64
N ARG A 16 35.72 -7.51 27.74
CA ARG A 16 34.28 -7.67 27.81
C ARG A 16 33.73 -6.67 26.81
N ILE A 17 33.46 -7.13 25.59
CA ILE A 17 32.72 -6.36 24.59
C ILE A 17 31.37 -6.10 25.25
N ILE A 18 31.26 -4.92 25.87
CA ILE A 18 29.96 -4.36 26.23
C ILE A 18 29.36 -4.07 24.87
N VAL A 19 28.60 -5.04 24.35
CA VAL A 19 27.64 -4.79 23.28
C VAL A 19 26.62 -3.87 23.91
N THR A 20 26.90 -2.57 23.89
CA THR A 20 25.89 -1.56 24.12
C THR A 20 24.92 -1.76 22.98
N THR A 21 23.82 -2.46 23.23
CA THR A 21 22.66 -2.43 22.35
C THR A 21 22.26 -0.97 22.29
N VAL A 22 22.73 -0.27 21.26
CA VAL A 22 22.16 1.01 20.85
C VAL A 22 20.72 0.68 20.51
N ASP A 23 19.86 0.89 21.50
CA ASP A 23 18.43 0.77 21.39
C ASP A 23 18.04 1.76 20.29
N SER A 24 17.92 1.24 19.06
CA SER A 24 17.74 2.05 17.87
C SER A 24 16.38 2.73 17.98
N PRO A 25 16.31 4.05 18.24
CA PRO A 25 15.02 4.72 18.44
C PRO A 25 14.16 4.71 17.16
N ALA A 26 14.80 4.41 16.03
CA ALA A 26 14.18 4.37 14.70
C ALA A 26 13.27 3.14 14.47
N ALA A 27 13.52 2.00 15.10
CA ALA A 27 12.72 0.78 14.88
C ALA A 27 11.33 0.86 15.56
N GLY A 28 11.24 1.59 16.69
CA GLY A 28 10.00 1.73 17.46
C GLY A 28 8.95 2.65 16.82
N GLY A 29 9.33 3.56 15.91
CA GLY A 29 8.42 4.55 15.31
C GLY A 29 7.82 4.18 13.95
N ILE A 30 8.53 3.40 13.13
CA ILE A 30 8.13 3.11 11.74
C ILE A 30 6.99 2.07 11.68
N ALA A 31 7.08 1.01 12.49
CA ALA A 31 6.06 -0.05 12.50
C ALA A 31 4.68 0.43 13.02
N PRO A 32 4.59 1.25 14.10
CA PRO A 32 3.31 1.82 14.53
C PRO A 32 2.70 2.81 13.53
N ALA A 33 3.51 3.66 12.89
CA ALA A 33 3.03 4.63 11.90
C ALA A 33 2.44 3.95 10.65
N LEU A 34 3.11 2.92 10.13
CA LEU A 34 2.61 2.09 9.02
C LEU A 34 1.33 1.32 9.40
N ARG A 35 1.28 0.79 10.63
CA ARG A 35 0.09 0.11 11.15
C ARG A 35 -1.10 1.07 11.23
N GLN A 36 -0.89 2.29 11.74
CA GLN A 36 -1.92 3.32 11.78
C GLN A 36 -2.38 3.71 10.36
N LEU A 37 -1.45 3.86 9.42
CA LEU A 37 -1.77 4.13 8.02
C LEU A 37 -2.66 3.04 7.40
N TYR A 38 -2.39 1.75 7.67
CA TYR A 38 -3.24 0.66 7.17
C TYR A 38 -4.64 0.63 7.80
N PHE A 39 -4.77 0.97 9.09
CA PHE A 39 -6.09 1.13 9.71
C PHE A 39 -6.87 2.31 9.11
N VAL A 40 -6.21 3.44 8.85
CA VAL A 40 -6.83 4.60 8.20
C VAL A 40 -7.27 4.26 6.77
N ARG A 41 -6.44 3.55 6.00
CA ARG A 41 -6.79 3.05 4.65
C ARG A 41 -7.99 2.10 4.68
N PHE A 42 -8.04 1.20 5.67
CA PHE A 42 -9.19 0.31 5.87
C PHE A 42 -10.46 1.08 6.20
N GLY A 43 -10.41 1.96 7.21
CA GLY A 43 -11.57 2.76 7.62
C GLY A 43 -12.10 3.62 6.49
N PHE A 44 -11.21 4.27 5.74
CA PHE A 44 -11.57 5.03 4.55
C PHE A 44 -12.27 4.14 3.52
N ALA A 45 -11.70 2.98 3.16
CA ALA A 45 -12.29 2.09 2.15
C ALA A 45 -13.71 1.64 2.53
N ILE A 46 -13.95 1.32 3.81
CA ILE A 46 -15.28 0.91 4.29
C ILE A 46 -16.28 2.07 4.25
N VAL A 47 -15.92 3.24 4.81
CA VAL A 47 -16.80 4.42 4.81
C VAL A 47 -17.10 4.86 3.39
N TRP A 48 -16.07 4.90 2.54
CA TRP A 48 -16.19 5.27 1.14
C TRP A 48 -17.13 4.32 0.37
N ALA A 49 -16.95 3.00 0.53
CA ALA A 49 -17.81 2.03 -0.13
C ALA A 49 -19.25 2.15 0.33
N ALA A 50 -19.47 2.33 1.65
CA ALA A 50 -20.81 2.53 2.21
C ALA A 50 -21.49 3.79 1.63
N LEU A 51 -20.75 4.90 1.54
CA LEU A 51 -21.25 6.14 0.94
C LEU A 51 -21.57 5.97 -0.56
N LEU A 52 -20.74 5.24 -1.30
CA LEU A 52 -21.00 4.98 -2.72
C LEU A 52 -22.22 4.06 -2.92
N PHE A 53 -22.39 3.02 -2.09
CA PHE A 53 -23.59 2.17 -2.11
C PHE A 53 -24.86 2.93 -1.71
N ALA A 54 -24.76 3.87 -0.77
CA ALA A 54 -25.88 4.70 -0.35
C ALA A 54 -26.26 5.78 -1.40
N ASN A 55 -25.39 6.05 -2.38
CA ASN A 55 -25.64 7.04 -3.41
C ASN A 55 -26.64 6.52 -4.46
N LYS A 56 -27.92 6.81 -4.24
CA LYS A 56 -29.03 6.42 -5.13
C LYS A 56 -29.01 7.10 -6.52
N SER A 57 -28.18 8.12 -6.71
CA SER A 57 -28.16 8.93 -7.93
C SER A 57 -27.09 8.51 -8.95
N ASP A 58 -26.35 7.42 -8.68
CA ASP A 58 -25.17 6.91 -9.40
C ASP A 58 -24.09 7.99 -9.67
N LEU A 59 -24.37 9.04 -10.43
CA LEU A 59 -23.45 10.15 -10.77
C LEU A 59 -23.96 11.57 -10.46
N GLY A 60 -24.70 11.76 -9.36
CA GLY A 60 -24.84 13.10 -8.79
C GLY A 60 -23.49 13.69 -8.34
N ALA A 61 -23.48 14.96 -7.90
CA ALA A 61 -22.28 15.64 -7.40
C ALA A 61 -21.54 14.84 -6.30
N LEU A 62 -22.30 14.14 -5.45
CA LEU A 62 -21.76 13.23 -4.45
C LEU A 62 -21.01 12.04 -5.07
N GLY A 63 -21.56 11.40 -6.10
CA GLY A 63 -20.93 10.26 -6.78
C GLY A 63 -19.60 10.64 -7.43
N VAL A 64 -19.57 11.78 -8.13
CA VAL A 64 -18.33 12.32 -8.73
C VAL A 64 -17.31 12.65 -7.64
N THR A 65 -17.75 13.31 -6.56
CA THR A 65 -16.87 13.64 -5.43
C THR A 65 -16.26 12.39 -4.79
N LEU A 66 -17.07 11.36 -4.54
CA LEU A 66 -16.60 10.10 -3.97
C LEU A 66 -15.59 9.44 -4.90
N ILE A 67 -15.85 9.38 -6.20
CA ILE A 67 -14.94 8.74 -7.14
C ILE A 67 -13.61 9.50 -7.26
N VAL A 68 -13.61 10.83 -7.18
CA VAL A 68 -12.38 11.64 -7.23
C VAL A 68 -11.61 11.61 -5.91
N ILE A 69 -12.29 11.57 -4.75
CA ILE A 69 -11.60 11.62 -3.45
C ILE A 69 -10.81 10.36 -3.15
N TYR A 70 -11.18 9.22 -3.74
CA TYR A 70 -10.45 7.96 -3.55
C TYR A 70 -9.00 8.01 -4.04
N PRO A 71 -8.69 8.32 -5.32
CA PRO A 71 -7.31 8.42 -5.76
C PRO A 71 -6.54 9.56 -5.07
N LEU A 72 -7.20 10.64 -4.66
CA LEU A 72 -6.57 11.69 -3.85
C LEU A 72 -6.14 11.18 -2.47
N PHE A 73 -6.97 10.36 -1.84
CA PHE A 73 -6.63 9.69 -0.59
C PHE A 73 -5.43 8.74 -0.79
N ASP A 74 -5.36 8.01 -1.90
CA ASP A 74 -4.21 7.16 -2.24
C ASP A 74 -2.91 7.97 -2.39
N VAL A 75 -2.97 9.16 -3.01
CA VAL A 75 -1.83 10.09 -3.06
C VAL A 75 -1.40 10.49 -1.64
N GLY A 76 -2.34 10.94 -0.79
CA GLY A 76 -2.04 11.33 0.59
C GLY A 76 -1.40 10.20 1.38
N ALA A 77 -1.93 8.98 1.22
CA ALA A 77 -1.40 7.82 1.90
C ALA A 77 0.00 7.43 1.39
N ALA A 78 0.27 7.57 0.09
CA ALA A 78 1.61 7.38 -0.47
C ALA A 78 2.61 8.45 0.01
N VAL A 79 2.17 9.70 0.22
CA VAL A 79 3.02 10.75 0.82
C VAL A 79 3.38 10.42 2.27
N VAL A 80 2.42 9.98 3.08
CA VAL A 80 2.66 9.59 4.48
C VAL A 80 3.59 8.38 4.57
N ASP A 81 3.41 7.40 3.69
CA ASP A 81 4.28 6.22 3.57
C ASP A 81 5.72 6.64 3.20
N ALA A 82 5.88 7.53 2.21
CA ALA A 82 7.17 8.05 1.80
C ALA A 82 7.89 8.85 2.90
N ARG A 83 7.16 9.63 3.71
CA ARG A 83 7.70 10.37 4.85
C ARG A 83 8.13 9.46 6.01
N SER A 84 7.50 8.29 6.13
CA SER A 84 7.81 7.30 7.17
C SER A 84 9.00 6.42 6.78
N ALA A 85 9.28 6.27 5.49
CA ALA A 85 10.37 5.45 4.94
C ALA A 85 11.63 6.29 4.65
N ASN A 86 12.35 6.72 5.69
CA ASN A 86 13.66 7.35 5.50
C ASN A 86 14.73 6.28 5.18
N ALA A 87 15.22 6.29 3.92
CA ALA A 87 16.51 5.78 3.44
C ALA A 87 16.66 4.35 2.84
N THR A 88 15.66 3.47 2.72
CA THR A 88 15.93 2.06 2.32
C THR A 88 15.22 1.51 1.07
N GLY A 89 14.65 2.38 0.22
CA GLY A 89 14.35 2.00 -1.17
C GLY A 89 12.93 1.53 -1.46
N SER A 90 12.04 2.50 -1.72
CA SER A 90 10.93 2.34 -2.68
C SER A 90 10.35 3.68 -3.14
N ILE A 91 11.10 4.79 -3.04
CA ILE A 91 10.60 6.14 -3.34
C ILE A 91 10.06 6.22 -4.79
N ARG A 92 10.73 5.58 -5.75
CA ARG A 92 10.28 5.53 -7.15
C ARG A 92 8.91 4.85 -7.33
N GLY A 93 8.66 3.74 -6.63
CA GLY A 93 7.38 3.04 -6.70
C GLY A 93 6.23 3.87 -6.10
N LEU A 94 6.50 4.55 -4.99
CA LEU A 94 5.54 5.46 -4.36
C LEU A 94 5.28 6.70 -5.23
N GLN A 95 6.31 7.27 -5.86
CA GLN A 95 6.17 8.40 -6.80
C GLN A 95 5.34 8.05 -8.03
N VAL A 96 5.57 6.86 -8.60
CA VAL A 96 4.76 6.35 -9.73
C VAL A 96 3.30 6.16 -9.31
N ASN A 97 3.04 5.61 -8.12
CA ASN A 97 1.67 5.48 -7.60
C ASN A 97 1.01 6.87 -7.40
N MET A 98 1.73 7.84 -6.80
CA MET A 98 1.23 9.21 -6.65
C MET A 98 0.88 9.84 -7.99
N ALA A 99 1.76 9.72 -9.00
CA ALA A 99 1.53 10.28 -10.32
C ALA A 99 0.31 9.66 -11.02
N ILE A 100 0.21 8.32 -11.01
CA ILE A 100 -0.91 7.57 -11.60
C ILE A 100 -2.22 7.95 -10.91
N SER A 101 -2.23 8.08 -9.59
CA SER A 101 -3.42 8.43 -8.82
C SER A 101 -3.83 9.90 -9.04
N LEU A 102 -2.89 10.83 -9.17
CA LEU A 102 -3.23 12.22 -9.49
C LEU A 102 -3.83 12.36 -10.90
N ILE A 103 -3.26 11.67 -11.88
CA ILE A 103 -3.80 11.62 -13.25
C ILE A 103 -5.21 11.02 -13.24
N ALA A 104 -5.44 9.95 -12.47
CA ALA A 104 -6.75 9.34 -12.32
C ALA A 104 -7.76 10.30 -11.68
N ALA A 105 -7.39 11.05 -10.64
CA ALA A 105 -8.27 12.02 -10.00
C ALA A 105 -8.76 13.08 -10.99
N VAL A 106 -7.86 13.64 -11.81
CA VAL A 106 -8.22 14.60 -12.86
C VAL A 106 -9.11 13.94 -13.92
N GLY A 107 -8.71 12.76 -14.41
CA GLY A 107 -9.47 12.02 -15.41
C GLY A 107 -10.89 11.68 -14.95
N LEU A 108 -11.07 11.33 -13.68
CA LEU A 108 -12.38 11.03 -13.08
C LEU A 108 -13.24 12.28 -12.90
N GLY A 109 -12.63 13.42 -12.57
CA GLY A 109 -13.33 14.70 -12.54
C GLY A 109 -13.91 15.08 -13.90
N ILE A 110 -13.12 14.88 -14.97
CA ILE A 110 -13.57 15.10 -16.35
C ILE A 110 -14.64 14.07 -16.75
N ALA A 111 -14.38 12.78 -16.51
CA ALA A 111 -15.27 11.69 -16.87
C ALA A 111 -16.62 11.74 -16.12
N GLY A 112 -16.65 12.31 -14.92
CA GLY A 112 -17.87 12.51 -14.13
C GLY A 112 -18.92 13.35 -14.87
N ALA A 113 -18.50 14.26 -15.76
CA ALA A 113 -19.40 15.04 -16.61
C ALA A 113 -19.96 14.25 -17.81
N SER A 114 -19.43 13.06 -18.09
CA SER A 114 -19.76 12.25 -19.28
C SER A 114 -20.53 10.96 -18.96
N GLY A 115 -20.89 10.72 -17.69
CA GLY A 115 -21.71 9.59 -17.27
C GLY A 115 -20.93 8.34 -16.83
N VAL A 116 -21.68 7.33 -16.36
CA VAL A 116 -21.13 6.13 -15.67
C VAL A 116 -20.15 5.36 -16.55
N PRO A 117 -20.41 5.15 -17.85
CA PRO A 117 -19.45 4.48 -18.74
C PRO A 117 -18.07 5.14 -18.76
N ALA A 118 -18.01 6.47 -18.83
CA ALA A 118 -16.75 7.20 -18.89
C ALA A 118 -15.97 7.03 -17.57
N VAL A 119 -16.66 7.14 -16.44
CA VAL A 119 -16.08 6.94 -15.12
C VAL A 119 -15.54 5.52 -14.94
N LEU A 120 -16.30 4.50 -15.34
CA LEU A 120 -15.85 3.10 -15.26
C LEU A 120 -14.62 2.82 -16.14
N ARG A 121 -14.52 3.44 -17.32
CA ARG A 121 -13.34 3.32 -18.19
C ARG A 121 -12.10 3.93 -17.56
N VAL A 122 -12.20 5.16 -17.05
CA VAL A 122 -11.07 5.84 -16.40
C VAL A 122 -10.65 5.10 -15.13
N TRP A 123 -11.61 4.71 -14.30
CA TRP A 123 -11.36 3.93 -13.09
C TRP A 123 -10.70 2.59 -13.42
N GLY A 124 -11.24 1.87 -14.41
CA GLY A 124 -10.69 0.60 -14.87
C GLY A 124 -9.28 0.73 -15.41
N ALA A 125 -9.00 1.76 -16.21
CA ALA A 125 -7.66 2.03 -16.72
C ALA A 125 -6.66 2.32 -15.57
N TRP A 126 -7.07 3.14 -14.60
CA TRP A 126 -6.27 3.41 -13.40
C TRP A 126 -5.97 2.13 -12.61
N ALA A 127 -6.96 1.27 -12.39
CA ALA A 127 -6.79 0.00 -11.69
C ALA A 127 -5.85 -0.98 -12.43
N ILE A 128 -5.93 -1.04 -13.76
CA ILE A 128 -5.03 -1.83 -14.59
C ILE A 128 -3.59 -1.32 -14.47
N VAL A 129 -3.37 -0.02 -14.69
CA VAL A 129 -2.02 0.56 -14.67
C VAL A 129 -1.40 0.41 -13.29
N SER A 130 -2.15 0.70 -12.23
CA SER A 130 -1.70 0.53 -10.84
C SER A 130 -1.38 -0.93 -10.51
N GLY A 131 -2.24 -1.86 -10.95
CA GLY A 131 -2.03 -3.30 -10.76
C GLY A 131 -0.79 -3.83 -11.49
N ILE A 132 -0.55 -3.39 -12.73
CA ILE A 132 0.65 -3.74 -13.50
C ILE A 132 1.91 -3.25 -12.79
N VAL A 133 1.92 -2.00 -12.30
CA VAL A 133 3.05 -1.48 -11.52
C VAL A 133 3.30 -2.33 -10.28
N GLN A 134 2.25 -2.71 -9.54
CA GLN A 134 2.38 -3.60 -8.39
C GLN A 134 2.93 -4.99 -8.78
N LEU A 135 2.49 -5.55 -9.89
CA LEU A 135 3.01 -6.83 -10.42
C LEU A 135 4.50 -6.72 -10.75
N ILE A 136 4.92 -5.67 -11.48
CA ILE A 136 6.33 -5.45 -11.84
C ILE A 136 7.20 -5.34 -10.59
N VAL A 137 6.78 -4.54 -9.61
CA VAL A 137 7.52 -4.35 -8.35
C VAL A 137 7.52 -5.64 -7.51
N GLY A 138 6.37 -6.32 -7.40
CA GLY A 138 6.26 -7.58 -6.66
C GLY A 138 7.12 -8.69 -7.26
N VAL A 139 7.09 -8.85 -8.58
CA VAL A 139 7.89 -9.86 -9.31
C VAL A 139 9.39 -9.54 -9.24
N SER A 140 9.79 -8.28 -9.42
CA SER A 140 11.21 -7.88 -9.30
C SER A 140 11.77 -8.10 -7.90
N ARG A 141 10.93 -8.00 -6.86
CA ARG A 141 11.32 -8.20 -5.45
C ARG A 141 11.00 -9.59 -4.90
N ARG A 142 10.51 -10.53 -5.73
CA ARG A 142 10.04 -11.86 -5.28
C ARG A 142 11.10 -12.68 -4.52
N LYS A 143 12.39 -12.46 -4.83
CA LYS A 143 13.53 -13.13 -4.18
C LYS A 143 13.76 -12.67 -2.73
N MET A 144 13.17 -11.55 -2.31
CA MET A 144 13.29 -10.99 -0.95
C MET A 144 12.30 -11.62 0.04
N GLY A 145 11.40 -12.50 -0.42
CA GLY A 145 10.35 -13.10 0.42
C GLY A 145 9.19 -12.13 0.73
N GLY A 146 8.00 -12.67 0.99
CA GLY A 146 6.85 -11.89 1.46
C GLY A 146 6.10 -11.03 0.43
N GLN A 147 6.49 -11.05 -0.85
CA GLN A 147 5.90 -10.21 -1.91
C GLN A 147 4.70 -10.83 -2.65
N TRP A 148 4.39 -12.11 -2.40
CA TRP A 148 3.23 -12.79 -3.00
C TRP A 148 1.88 -12.08 -2.77
N PRO A 149 1.60 -11.45 -1.61
CA PRO A 149 0.39 -10.65 -1.42
C PRO A 149 0.30 -9.45 -2.36
N MET A 150 1.43 -8.81 -2.66
CA MET A 150 1.50 -7.68 -3.60
C MET A 150 1.26 -8.11 -5.05
N ILE A 151 1.81 -9.27 -5.44
CA ILE A 151 1.58 -9.86 -6.77
C ILE A 151 0.10 -10.24 -6.93
N LEU A 152 -0.48 -10.91 -5.92
CA LEU A 152 -1.89 -11.29 -5.95
C LEU A 152 -2.82 -10.07 -6.00
N SER A 153 -2.54 -9.05 -5.19
CA SER A 153 -3.30 -7.79 -5.19
C SER A 153 -3.20 -7.07 -6.52
N GLY A 154 -2.00 -6.98 -7.11
CA GLY A 154 -1.80 -6.40 -8.44
C GLY A 154 -2.58 -7.14 -9.52
N GLY A 155 -2.56 -8.48 -9.50
CA GLY A 155 -3.35 -9.30 -10.42
C GLY A 155 -4.86 -9.08 -10.27
N ILE A 156 -5.38 -9.06 -9.05
CA ILE A 156 -6.78 -8.76 -8.75
C ILE A 156 -7.17 -7.37 -9.26
N SER A 157 -6.29 -6.37 -9.12
CA SER A 157 -6.49 -5.01 -9.63
C SER A 157 -6.60 -4.95 -11.15
N VAL A 158 -5.72 -5.68 -11.87
CA VAL A 158 -5.79 -5.75 -13.34
C VAL A 158 -7.09 -6.39 -13.80
N LEU A 159 -7.47 -7.52 -13.19
CA LEU A 159 -8.71 -8.23 -13.55
C LEU A 159 -9.95 -7.39 -13.26
N ALA A 160 -10.01 -6.75 -12.08
CA ALA A 160 -11.12 -5.87 -11.73
C ALA A 160 -11.19 -4.66 -12.68
N GLY A 161 -10.04 -4.04 -12.97
CA GLY A 161 -9.95 -2.92 -13.89
C GLY A 161 -10.43 -3.29 -15.30
N ALA A 162 -10.02 -4.44 -15.82
CA ALA A 162 -10.51 -4.96 -17.09
C ALA A 162 -12.03 -5.19 -17.06
N ASN A 163 -12.56 -5.75 -15.97
CA ASN A 163 -13.99 -5.96 -15.81
C ASN A 163 -14.78 -4.63 -15.77
N PHE A 164 -14.22 -3.56 -15.20
CA PHE A 164 -14.85 -2.23 -15.25
C PHE A 164 -14.85 -1.64 -16.66
N VAL A 165 -13.75 -1.79 -17.41
CA VAL A 165 -13.67 -1.32 -18.81
C VAL A 165 -14.69 -2.05 -19.68
N VAL A 166 -14.82 -3.38 -19.53
CA VAL A 166 -15.81 -4.18 -20.25
C VAL A 166 -17.23 -3.81 -19.81
N GLY A 167 -17.46 -3.72 -18.49
CA GLY A 167 -18.74 -3.36 -17.90
C GLY A 167 -19.23 -1.96 -18.26
N ALA A 168 -18.33 -1.05 -18.65
CA ALA A 168 -18.70 0.26 -19.16
C ALA A 168 -19.48 0.21 -20.49
N SER A 169 -19.43 -0.91 -21.22
CA SER A 169 -20.16 -1.14 -22.46
C SER A 169 -21.42 -2.00 -22.25
N ALA A 170 -21.77 -2.34 -21.02
CA ALA A 170 -22.99 -3.07 -20.69
C ALA A 170 -24.24 -2.21 -20.92
N SER A 171 -25.40 -2.85 -21.01
CA SER A 171 -26.70 -2.18 -21.18
C SER A 171 -27.10 -1.33 -19.96
N ASP A 172 -26.62 -1.67 -18.76
CA ASP A 172 -26.88 -0.94 -17.52
C ASP A 172 -25.60 -0.88 -16.64
N PRO A 173 -24.64 0.03 -16.96
CA PRO A 173 -23.38 0.13 -16.24
C PRO A 173 -23.57 0.71 -14.83
N LYS A 174 -23.10 0.00 -13.79
CA LYS A 174 -23.30 0.40 -12.38
C LYS A 174 -22.01 0.67 -11.63
N LEU A 175 -22.01 1.76 -10.86
CA LEU A 175 -20.92 2.15 -9.94
C LEU A 175 -20.81 1.23 -8.73
N THR A 176 -21.87 0.53 -8.36
CA THR A 176 -21.88 -0.42 -7.24
C THR A 176 -20.83 -1.52 -7.38
N ASN A 177 -20.45 -1.88 -8.61
CA ASN A 177 -19.39 -2.85 -8.87
C ASN A 177 -18.02 -2.31 -8.40
N VAL A 178 -17.80 -0.99 -8.48
CA VAL A 178 -16.59 -0.33 -7.97
C VAL A 178 -16.56 -0.38 -6.43
N ALA A 179 -17.69 -0.12 -5.78
CA ALA A 179 -17.80 -0.20 -4.32
C ALA A 179 -17.50 -1.62 -3.80
N GLY A 180 -18.03 -2.66 -4.45
CA GLY A 180 -17.76 -4.05 -4.09
C GLY A 180 -16.27 -4.41 -4.16
N TYR A 181 -15.55 -3.89 -5.14
CA TYR A 181 -14.10 -4.05 -5.26
C TYR A 181 -13.32 -3.34 -4.14
N ALA A 182 -13.71 -2.11 -3.79
CA ALA A 182 -13.07 -1.34 -2.72
C ALA A 182 -13.17 -2.04 -1.36
N VAL A 183 -14.29 -2.73 -1.08
CA VAL A 183 -14.45 -3.54 0.14
C VAL A 183 -13.42 -4.67 0.22
N LEU A 184 -13.16 -5.37 -0.89
CA LEU A 184 -12.12 -6.40 -0.95
C LEU A 184 -10.73 -5.81 -0.66
N GLY A 185 -10.41 -4.66 -1.25
CA GLY A 185 -9.18 -3.92 -0.95
C GLY A 185 -9.05 -3.53 0.52
N GLY A 186 -10.15 -3.09 1.15
CA GLY A 186 -10.22 -2.82 2.59
C GLY A 186 -9.84 -4.03 3.43
N ILE A 187 -10.37 -5.21 3.12
CA ILE A 187 -10.04 -6.45 3.84
C ILE A 187 -8.52 -6.74 3.78
N PHE A 188 -7.88 -6.54 2.63
CA PHE A 188 -6.42 -6.69 2.50
C PHE A 188 -5.64 -5.72 3.42
N PHE A 189 -6.08 -4.46 3.54
CA PHE A 189 -5.47 -3.49 4.46
C PHE A 189 -5.63 -3.93 5.92
N LEU A 190 -6.80 -4.43 6.30
CA LEU A 190 -7.05 -4.94 7.65
C LEU A 190 -6.14 -6.13 7.98
N VAL A 191 -6.03 -7.11 7.07
CA VAL A 191 -5.15 -8.27 7.25
C VAL A 191 -3.68 -7.83 7.38
N SER A 192 -3.25 -6.85 6.59
CA SER A 192 -1.89 -6.28 6.66
C SER A 192 -1.64 -5.58 8.01
N ALA A 193 -2.59 -4.79 8.50
CA ALA A 193 -2.50 -4.12 9.80
C ALA A 193 -2.41 -5.13 10.97
N LEU A 194 -3.20 -6.20 10.90
CA LEU A 194 -3.23 -7.27 11.91
C LEU A 194 -1.96 -8.13 11.92
N ARG A 195 -1.30 -8.28 10.77
CA ARG A 195 0.02 -8.95 10.67
C ARG A 195 1.13 -8.08 11.25
N LEU A 196 1.15 -6.78 10.95
CA LEU A 196 2.16 -5.86 11.48
C LEU A 196 2.09 -5.77 13.02
N GLY A 197 0.89 -5.87 13.60
CA GLY A 197 0.70 -5.93 15.05
C GLY A 197 1.14 -7.24 15.72
N ARG A 198 1.43 -8.29 14.96
CA ARG A 198 1.87 -9.61 15.44
C ARG A 198 3.34 -9.93 15.13
N ALA A 199 4.08 -9.02 14.49
CA ALA A 199 5.51 -9.20 14.30
C ALA A 199 6.18 -9.38 15.68
N PRO A 200 6.99 -10.43 15.90
CA PRO A 200 7.59 -10.69 17.20
C PRO A 200 8.39 -9.45 17.63
N LYS A 201 8.19 -9.02 18.88
CA LYS A 201 9.21 -8.18 19.54
C LYS A 201 10.51 -8.99 19.46
N ALA A 202 11.48 -8.49 18.71
CA ALA A 202 12.83 -8.98 18.83
C ALA A 202 13.26 -8.67 20.27
N ASN A 203 13.34 -9.72 21.09
CA ASN A 203 13.90 -9.65 22.44
C ASN A 203 15.42 -9.68 22.35
#